data_AF-A0A0S8I920-F1
#
_entry.id   AF-A0A0S8I920-F1
#
_cell.length_a   1.000
_cell.length_b   1.000
_cell.length_c   1.000
_cell.angle_alpha   90.00
_cell.angle_beta   90.00
_cell.angle_gamma   90.00
#
_symmetry.space_group_name_H-M   'P 1'
#
loop_
_entity.id
_entity.type
_entity.pdbx_description
1 polymer ?
#
loop_
_entity_poly.entity_id
_entity_poly.type
_entity_poly.pdbx_seq_one_letter_code
_entity_poly.pdbx_strand_id
1 'polypeptide(L)'
;MYDERVPGAVENVKEACTEILHEVVNLGGTISGEHGIGIEKNNYMHLVFSEQDLACMAELKNVFDPDGYLNPGKIFPVSLT
;
A
#
# COMPACT_ATOMS: atom_id res chain seq x y z
N MET A 1 1.85 11.31 15.18
CA MET A 1 2.20 12.74 15.06
C MET A 1 3.64 12.89 15.49
N TYR A 2 4.48 13.58 14.71
CA TYR A 2 5.90 13.77 14.99
C TYR A 2 6.36 15.13 14.45
N ASP A 3 7.53 15.60 14.86
CA ASP A 3 8.17 16.80 14.33
C ASP A 3 9.18 16.42 13.25
N GLU A 4 8.86 16.69 11.98
CA GLU A 4 9.72 16.38 10.82
C GLU A 4 11.07 17.12 10.83
N ARG A 5 11.18 18.21 11.62
CA ARG A 5 12.41 18.99 11.74
C ARG A 5 13.43 18.30 12.65
N VAL A 6 13.00 17.30 13.43
CA VAL A 6 13.89 16.48 14.24
C VAL A 6 14.57 15.45 13.33
N PRO A 7 15.91 15.46 13.22
CA PRO A 7 16.63 14.49 12.38
C PRO A 7 16.28 13.05 12.76
N GLY A 8 15.94 12.23 11.76
CA GLY A 8 15.57 10.83 11.93
C GLY A 8 14.12 10.56 12.36
N ALA A 9 13.33 11.58 12.73
CA ALA A 9 11.95 11.38 13.19
C ALA A 9 11.04 10.76 12.11
N VAL A 10 11.23 11.16 10.84
CA VAL A 10 10.48 10.59 9.70
C VAL A 10 10.71 9.09 9.58
N GLU A 11 11.97 8.65 9.66
CA GLU A 11 12.32 7.24 9.49
C GLU A 11 11.77 6.39 10.64
N ASN A 12 11.99 6.84 11.89
CA ASN A 12 11.47 6.17 13.07
C ASN A 12 9.94 6.02 13.02
N VAL A 13 9.23 7.02 12.49
CA VAL A 13 7.76 6.94 12.34
C VAL A 13 7.36 5.98 11.23
N LYS A 14 8.09 5.92 10.11
CA LYS A 14 7.82 4.92 9.07
C LYS A 14 8.02 3.49 9.57
N GLU A 15 9.07 3.25 10.35
CA GLU A 15 9.31 1.97 11.01
C GLU A 15 8.17 1.62 11.96
N ALA A 16 7.80 2.53 12.86
CA ALA A 16 6.67 2.34 13.77
C ALA A 16 5.34 2.11 13.04
N CYS A 17 5.09 2.83 11.94
CA CYS A 17 3.91 2.62 11.10
C CYS A 17 3.90 1.24 10.45
N THR A 18 5.05 0.75 9.99
CA THR A 18 5.21 -0.61 9.46
C THR A 18 4.84 -1.64 10.52
N GLU A 19 5.41 -1.53 11.72
CA GLU A 19 5.13 -2.45 12.84
C GLU A 19 3.64 -2.47 13.20
N ILE A 20 3.00 -1.30 13.27
CA ILE A 20 1.56 -1.20 13.54
C ILE A 20 0.73 -1.89 12.46
N LEU A 21 1.07 -1.71 11.18
CA LEU A 21 0.34 -2.35 10.08
C LEU A 21 0.43 -3.88 10.14
N HIS A 22 1.62 -4.41 10.42
CA HIS A 22 1.80 -5.85 10.62
C HIS A 22 0.94 -6.37 11.78
N GLU A 23 0.95 -5.68 12.92
CA GLU A 23 0.18 -6.12 14.09
C GLU A 23 -1.34 -6.07 13.85
N VAL A 24 -1.82 -5.01 13.20
CA VAL A 24 -3.24 -4.90 12.84
C VAL A 24 -3.68 -6.08 11.96
N VAL A 25 -2.87 -6.47 10.98
CA VAL A 25 -3.16 -7.62 10.11
C VAL A 25 -3.12 -8.93 10.90
N ASN A 26 -2.14 -9.12 11.79
CA ASN A 26 -2.05 -10.30 12.65
C ASN A 26 -3.29 -10.49 13.54
N LEU A 27 -3.91 -9.38 13.96
CA LEU A 27 -5.14 -9.36 14.74
C LEU A 27 -6.42 -9.53 13.88
N GLY A 28 -6.28 -9.81 12.58
CA GLY A 28 -7.39 -9.98 11.64
C GLY A 28 -7.98 -8.67 11.09
N GLY A 29 -7.26 -7.56 11.25
CA GLY A 29 -7.62 -6.26 10.69
C GLY A 29 -7.19 -6.10 9.23
N THR A 30 -7.13 -4.85 8.76
CA THR A 30 -6.73 -4.49 7.39
C THR A 30 -5.85 -3.24 7.40
N ILE A 31 -5.11 -3.03 6.32
CA ILE A 31 -4.18 -1.90 6.16
C ILE A 31 -4.86 -0.59 5.72
N SER A 32 -6.17 -0.63 5.42
CA SER A 32 -6.97 0.51 4.96
C SER A 32 -8.19 0.76 5.84
N GLY A 33 -8.57 2.02 5.99
CA GLY A 33 -9.82 2.45 6.62
C GLY A 33 -10.63 3.32 5.67
N GLU A 34 -10.98 4.54 6.09
CA GLU A 34 -11.65 5.55 5.25
C GLU A 34 -10.74 6.14 4.15
N HIS A 35 -9.45 6.26 4.43
CA HIS A 35 -8.44 6.71 3.48
C HIS A 35 -7.75 5.47 2.93
N GLY A 36 -7.92 5.25 1.61
CA GLY A 36 -7.47 4.06 0.89
C GLY A 36 -5.95 3.81 0.95
N ILE A 37 -5.49 2.82 0.18
CA ILE A 37 -4.09 2.35 0.15
C ILE A 37 -3.11 3.45 -0.27
N GLY A 38 -3.32 4.02 -1.46
CA GLY A 38 -2.41 5.02 -2.04
C GLY A 38 -0.96 4.52 -2.17
N ILE A 39 -0.05 5.47 -2.42
CA ILE A 39 1.38 5.17 -2.63
C ILE A 39 2.04 4.72 -1.32
N GLU A 40 1.60 5.29 -0.19
CA GLU A 40 2.22 5.03 1.11
C GLU A 40 2.07 3.57 1.54
N LYS A 41 0.91 2.95 1.24
CA LYS A 41 0.59 1.61 1.74
C LYS A 41 0.60 0.51 0.68
N ASN A 42 0.85 0.83 -0.59
CA ASN A 42 0.83 -0.17 -1.67
C ASN A 42 1.79 -1.34 -1.40
N ASN A 43 2.94 -1.08 -0.79
CA ASN A 43 3.94 -2.08 -0.45
C ASN A 43 3.45 -3.08 0.61
N TYR A 44 2.39 -2.78 1.36
CA TYR A 44 1.82 -3.66 2.39
C TYR A 44 0.62 -4.47 1.91
N MET A 45 0.20 -4.32 0.65
CA MET A 45 -0.97 -5.04 0.09
C MET A 45 -0.85 -6.56 0.24
N HIS A 46 0.37 -7.10 0.14
CA HIS A 46 0.68 -8.52 0.32
C HIS A 46 0.39 -9.05 1.74
N LEU A 47 0.21 -8.17 2.73
CA LEU A 47 -0.17 -8.58 4.09
C LEU A 47 -1.64 -9.02 4.15
N VAL A 48 -2.49 -8.50 3.25
CA VAL A 48 -3.94 -8.73 3.29
C VAL A 48 -4.41 -9.58 2.10
N PHE A 49 -3.74 -9.47 0.96
CA PHE A 49 -4.12 -10.13 -0.28
C PHE A 49 -3.06 -11.13 -0.72
N SER A 50 -3.52 -12.27 -1.24
CA SER A 50 -2.62 -13.24 -1.87
C SER A 50 -2.05 -12.70 -3.18
N GLU A 51 -0.99 -13.33 -3.67
CA GLU A 51 -0.45 -13.00 -4.99
C GLU A 51 -1.50 -13.17 -6.10
N GLN A 52 -2.38 -14.18 -5.97
CA GLN A 52 -3.46 -14.43 -6.93
C GLN A 52 -4.51 -13.31 -6.90
N ASP A 53 -4.87 -12.81 -5.72
CA ASP A 53 -5.78 -11.68 -5.59
C ASP A 53 -5.20 -10.44 -6.25
N LEU A 54 -3.91 -10.14 -5.98
CA LEU A 54 -3.22 -8.97 -6.54
C LEU A 54 -3.10 -9.06 -8.07
N ALA A 55 -2.79 -10.24 -8.60
CA ALA A 55 -2.75 -10.47 -10.05
C ALA A 55 -4.12 -10.25 -10.69
N CYS A 56 -5.18 -10.80 -10.10
CA CYS A 56 -6.56 -10.62 -10.57
C CYS A 56 -6.96 -9.13 -10.59
N MET A 57 -6.63 -8.37 -9.53
CA MET A 57 -6.92 -6.93 -9.48
C MET A 57 -6.12 -6.14 -10.53
N ALA A 58 -4.86 -6.51 -10.79
CA ALA A 58 -4.03 -5.88 -11.82
C ALA A 58 -4.56 -6.18 -13.24
N GLU A 59 -4.97 -7.43 -13.51
CA GLU A 59 -5.62 -7.80 -14.77
C GLU A 59 -6.89 -6.98 -15.01
N LEU A 60 -7.74 -6.84 -13.98
CA LEU A 60 -8.95 -6.03 -14.06
C LEU A 60 -8.60 -4.56 -14.38
N LYS A 61 -7.58 -4.01 -13.75
CA LYS A 61 -7.11 -2.64 -14.01
C LYS A 61 -6.66 -2.49 -15.48
N ASN A 62 -5.95 -3.47 -16.03
CA ASN A 62 -5.47 -3.43 -17.41
C ASN A 62 -6.59 -3.57 -18.45
N VAL A 63 -7.70 -4.24 -18.12
CA VAL A 63 -8.89 -4.26 -18.99
C VAL A 63 -9.49 -2.86 -19.18
N PHE A 64 -9.49 -2.04 -18.13
CA PHE A 64 -10.09 -0.69 -18.17
C PHE A 64 -9.10 0.44 -18.48
N ASP A 65 -7.80 0.19 -18.36
CA ASP A 65 -6.75 1.16 -18.61
C ASP A 65 -5.50 0.49 -19.20
N PRO A 66 -5.60 -0.03 -20.45
CA PRO A 66 -4.51 -0.75 -21.10
C PRO A 66 -3.29 0.13 -21.38
N ASP A 67 -3.47 1.45 -21.46
CA ASP A 67 -2.39 2.42 -21.70
C ASP A 67 -1.81 3.01 -20.40
N GLY A 68 -2.36 2.65 -19.24
CA GLY A 68 -1.82 3.02 -17.93
C GLY A 68 -1.98 4.50 -17.52
N TYR A 69 -2.99 5.21 -18.04
CA TYR A 69 -3.20 6.64 -17.75
C TYR A 69 -3.90 6.89 -16.41
N LEU A 70 -4.65 5.93 -15.89
CA LEU A 70 -5.43 6.06 -14.66
C LEU A 70 -4.55 5.82 -13.43
N ASN A 71 -3.87 6.87 -12.98
CA ASN A 71 -3.07 6.93 -11.73
C ASN A 71 -2.04 5.79 -11.60
N PRO A 72 -1.06 5.71 -12.51
CA PRO A 72 -0.02 4.67 -12.47
C PRO A 72 0.75 4.71 -11.15
N GLY A 73 1.08 3.53 -10.61
CA GLY A 73 1.85 3.42 -9.34
C GLY A 73 1.01 3.58 -8.07
N LYS A 74 -0.28 3.93 -8.15
CA LYS A 74 -1.07 4.32 -6.99
C LYS A 74 -1.48 3.15 -6.09
N ILE A 75 -1.84 2.00 -6.67
CA ILE A 75 -2.22 0.78 -5.95
C ILE A 75 -1.22 -0.33 -6.26
N PHE A 76 -0.86 -0.47 -7.53
CA PHE A 76 0.14 -1.42 -8.00
C PHE A 76 1.40 -0.66 -8.40
N PRO A 77 2.61 -1.17 -8.06
CA PRO A 77 3.86 -0.70 -8.63
C PRO A 77 3.78 -0.62 -10.16
N VAL A 78 4.43 0.38 -10.76
CA VAL A 78 4.43 0.60 -12.22
C VAL A 78 4.99 -0.61 -13.00
N SER A 79 5.79 -1.47 -12.36
CA SER A 79 6.28 -2.70 -12.96
C SER A 79 5.22 -3.82 -13.09
N LEU A 80 4.03 -3.63 -12.51
CA LEU A 80 2.95 -4.63 -12.42
C LEU A 80 1.68 -4.21 -13.17
N THR A 81 1.70 -3.09 -13.89
CA THR A 81 0.59 -2.55 -14.70
C THR A 81 1.12 -2.14 -16.04
#